data_AF-A0A521ZNV9-F1
#
_entry.id   AF-A0A521ZNV9-F1
#
_cell.length_a   1.000
_cell.length_b   1.000
_cell.length_c   1.000
_cell.angle_alpha   90.00
_cell.angle_beta   90.00
_cell.angle_gamma   90.00
#
_symmetry.space_group_name_H-M   'P 1'
#
loop_
_entity.id
_entity.type
_entity.pdbx_description
1 polymer ?
#
loop_
_entity_poly.entity_id
_entity_poly.type
_entity_poly.pdbx_seq_one_letter_code
_entity_poly.pdbx_strand_id
1 'polypeptide(L)'
;MIFVVEVPHDGHPHAWFAFEGADLLGKIAAEDAFQEWEIFDRTSARELFELVGAVPDAPDASEAFPGISRLAQEYGLDTPLYRADHLLERGCYQPAAVSLEAACEAALKRRKLPAREGGVLRDYRVYWSEPDAVLAIESQDPFFAEHGNWRALHALREQLLALDVLAAD
;
A
#
# COMPACT_ATOMS: atom_id res chain seq x y z
N MET A 1 8.62 8.47 -9.55
CA MET A 1 7.18 8.20 -9.72
C MET A 1 6.97 6.71 -9.84
N ILE A 2 5.92 6.21 -9.21
CA ILE A 2 5.45 4.82 -9.23
C ILE A 2 4.22 4.78 -10.13
N PHE A 3 4.08 3.76 -10.98
CA PHE A 3 2.92 3.58 -11.84
C PHE A 3 2.17 2.31 -11.44
N VAL A 4 0.85 2.39 -11.42
CA VAL A 4 -0.02 1.24 -11.20
C VAL A 4 -0.94 1.10 -12.41
N VAL A 5 -0.99 -0.10 -12.97
CA VAL A 5 -1.94 -0.47 -14.01
C VAL A 5 -2.93 -1.44 -13.40
N GLU A 6 -4.20 -1.09 -13.45
CA GLU A 6 -5.29 -1.91 -12.91
C GLU A 6 -6.16 -2.43 -14.04
N VAL A 7 -6.50 -3.71 -13.96
CA VAL A 7 -7.37 -4.40 -14.92
C VAL A 7 -8.59 -4.90 -14.13
N PRO A 8 -9.70 -4.14 -14.13
CA PRO A 8 -10.87 -4.53 -13.35
C PRO A 8 -11.57 -5.77 -13.94
N HIS A 9 -12.37 -6.45 -13.11
CA HIS A 9 -13.24 -7.52 -13.58
C HIS A 9 -14.32 -7.02 -14.55
N ASP A 10 -14.83 -5.82 -14.29
CA ASP A 10 -15.81 -5.11 -15.12
C ASP A 10 -15.30 -3.70 -15.45
N GLY A 11 -15.52 -3.24 -16.67
CA GLY A 11 -15.02 -1.97 -17.17
C GLY A 11 -13.68 -2.04 -17.93
N HIS A 12 -13.00 -0.90 -18.01
CA HIS A 12 -11.78 -0.73 -18.81
C HIS A 12 -10.54 -0.68 -17.92
N PRO A 13 -9.40 -1.26 -18.35
CA PRO A 13 -8.13 -1.04 -17.70
C PRO A 13 -7.79 0.44 -17.64
N HIS A 14 -7.17 0.85 -16.55
CA HIS A 14 -6.69 2.21 -16.37
C HIS A 14 -5.31 2.19 -15.71
N ALA A 15 -4.57 3.28 -15.86
CA ALA A 15 -3.28 3.45 -15.22
C ALA A 15 -3.28 4.79 -14.48
N TRP A 16 -2.58 4.82 -13.36
CA TRP A 16 -2.39 6.01 -12.56
C TRP A 16 -0.98 5.98 -11.97
N PHE A 17 -0.57 7.09 -11.37
CA PHE A 17 0.78 7.23 -10.80
C PHE A 17 0.71 7.75 -9.38
N ALA A 18 1.78 7.47 -8.63
CA ALA A 18 2.09 8.11 -7.36
C ALA A 18 3.48 8.74 -7.42
N PHE A 19 3.70 9.87 -6.75
CA PHE A 19 5.01 10.51 -6.72
C PHE A 19 6.03 9.67 -5.96
N GLU A 20 5.62 9.15 -4.81
CA GLU A 20 6.41 8.35 -3.88
C GLU A 20 5.52 7.41 -3.06
N GLY A 21 6.11 6.66 -2.12
CA GLY A 21 5.40 5.68 -1.31
C GLY A 21 4.23 6.25 -0.50
N ALA A 22 4.39 7.43 0.11
CA ALA A 22 3.31 8.05 0.89
C ALA A 22 2.09 8.41 0.02
N ASP A 23 2.31 8.94 -1.19
CA ASP A 23 1.23 9.22 -2.15
C ASP A 23 0.58 7.92 -2.66
N LEU A 24 1.36 6.86 -2.86
CA LEU A 24 0.83 5.54 -3.21
C LEU A 24 -0.09 5.01 -2.11
N LEU A 25 0.36 5.08 -0.85
CA LEU A 25 -0.41 4.65 0.31
C LEU A 25 -1.73 5.41 0.42
N GLY A 26 -1.72 6.74 0.30
CA GLY A 26 -2.92 7.56 0.38
C GLY A 26 -3.92 7.25 -0.73
N LYS A 27 -3.45 7.05 -1.98
CA LYS A 27 -4.32 6.66 -3.10
C LYS A 27 -4.92 5.27 -2.93
N ILE A 28 -4.14 4.31 -2.44
CA ILE A 28 -4.66 2.97 -2.13
C ILE A 28 -5.70 3.08 -1.00
N ALA A 29 -5.40 3.76 0.11
CA ALA A 29 -6.32 3.88 1.24
C ALA A 29 -7.64 4.56 0.88
N ALA A 30 -7.63 5.53 -0.04
CA ALA A 30 -8.84 6.23 -0.51
C ALA A 30 -9.91 5.29 -1.11
N GLU A 31 -9.51 4.12 -1.59
CA GLU A 31 -10.38 3.11 -2.17
C GLU A 31 -10.35 1.77 -1.39
N ASP A 32 -9.67 1.72 -0.25
CA ASP A 32 -9.56 0.52 0.58
C ASP A 32 -10.57 0.55 1.75
N ALA A 33 -10.81 -0.63 2.35
CA ALA A 33 -11.57 -0.71 3.58
C ALA A 33 -10.77 -0.27 4.80
N PHE A 34 -9.43 -0.28 4.69
CA PHE A 34 -8.48 0.08 5.73
C PHE A 34 -8.02 1.53 5.58
N GLN A 35 -7.82 2.18 6.72
CA GLN A 35 -7.19 3.51 6.76
C GLN A 35 -5.69 3.41 6.44
N GLU A 36 -5.04 4.52 6.10
CA GLU A 36 -3.61 4.57 5.75
C GLU A 36 -2.73 3.87 6.80
N TRP A 37 -2.92 4.17 8.09
CA TRP A 37 -2.18 3.57 9.21
C TRP A 37 -2.53 2.10 9.50
N GLU A 38 -3.65 1.60 8.96
CA GLU A 38 -3.98 0.17 9.02
C GLU A 38 -3.29 -0.59 7.87
N ILE A 39 -3.17 0.03 6.70
CA ILE A 39 -2.44 -0.54 5.56
C ILE A 39 -0.94 -0.55 5.85
N PHE A 40 -0.37 0.55 6.35
CA PHE A 40 1.02 0.62 6.78
C PHE A 40 1.22 1.66 7.87
N ASP A 41 1.89 1.29 8.95
CA ASP A 41 2.36 2.22 9.96
C ASP A 41 3.72 1.80 10.52
N ARG A 42 4.50 2.81 10.94
CA ARG A 42 5.75 2.66 11.67
C ARG A 42 5.74 3.60 12.86
N THR A 43 5.63 3.01 14.04
CA THR A 43 5.52 3.73 15.31
C THR A 43 6.35 3.02 16.38
N SER A 44 6.36 3.54 17.59
CA SER A 44 6.85 2.90 18.80
C SER A 44 5.74 2.82 19.84
N ALA A 45 5.93 2.04 20.90
CA ALA A 45 4.96 1.99 21.99
C ALA A 45 4.84 3.35 22.70
N ARG A 46 5.93 4.12 22.78
CA ARG A 46 5.92 5.50 23.29
C ARG A 46 4.99 6.40 22.47
N GLU A 47 5.17 6.43 21.16
CA GLU A 47 4.35 7.25 20.25
C GLU A 47 2.86 6.83 20.31
N LEU A 48 2.58 5.55 20.46
CA LEU A 48 1.20 5.06 20.66
C LEU A 48 0.60 5.55 21.99
N PHE A 49 1.37 5.57 23.09
CA PHE A 49 0.92 6.15 24.36
C PHE A 49 0.69 7.65 24.24
N GLU A 50 1.58 8.37 23.57
CA GLU A 50 1.44 9.80 23.30
C GLU A 50 0.17 10.10 22.49
N LEU A 51 -0.13 9.29 21.47
CA LEU A 51 -1.33 9.41 20.64
C LEU A 51 -2.63 9.32 21.46
N VAL A 52 -2.66 8.47 22.47
CA VAL A 52 -3.83 8.31 23.36
C VAL A 52 -3.77 9.21 24.60
N GLY A 53 -2.74 10.06 24.73
CA GLY A 53 -2.57 10.99 25.85
C GLY A 53 -2.25 10.31 27.18
N ALA A 54 -1.62 9.13 27.15
CA ALA A 54 -1.28 8.35 28.34
C ALA A 54 0.22 8.38 28.64
N VAL A 55 0.57 8.21 29.92
CA VAL A 55 1.95 8.08 30.37
C VAL A 55 2.26 6.60 30.57
N PRO A 56 3.31 6.03 29.94
CA PRO A 56 3.58 4.60 29.98
C PRO A 56 3.70 3.99 31.39
N ASP A 57 4.28 4.75 32.32
CA ASP A 57 4.52 4.31 33.71
C ASP A 57 3.41 4.73 34.68
N ALA A 58 2.28 5.26 34.18
CA ALA A 58 1.15 5.55 35.04
C ALA A 58 0.56 4.25 35.62
N PRO A 59 0.10 4.24 36.89
CA PRO A 59 -0.36 3.02 37.56
C PRO A 59 -1.49 2.29 36.82
N ASP A 60 -2.33 3.03 36.11
CA ASP A 60 -3.52 2.58 35.38
C ASP A 60 -3.26 2.36 33.88
N ALA A 61 -2.07 2.67 33.36
CA ALA A 61 -1.78 2.58 31.92
C ALA A 61 -1.98 1.18 31.35
N SER A 62 -1.58 0.14 32.10
CA SER A 62 -1.71 -1.26 31.67
C SER A 62 -3.15 -1.79 31.69
N GLU A 63 -4.01 -1.22 32.53
CA GLU A 63 -5.44 -1.54 32.56
C GLU A 63 -6.20 -0.79 31.47
N ALA A 64 -5.89 0.50 31.28
CA ALA A 64 -6.54 1.35 30.28
C ALA A 64 -6.12 1.01 28.84
N PHE A 65 -4.84 0.68 28.63
CA PHE A 65 -4.26 0.42 27.29
C PHE A 65 -3.44 -0.88 27.27
N PRO A 66 -4.07 -2.04 27.53
CA PRO A 66 -3.36 -3.31 27.67
C PRO A 66 -2.61 -3.72 26.40
N GLY A 67 -3.06 -3.27 25.22
CA GLY A 67 -2.37 -3.50 23.95
C GLY A 67 -1.02 -2.79 23.87
N ILE A 68 -1.01 -1.47 24.14
CA ILE A 68 0.20 -0.64 24.05
C ILE A 68 1.19 -1.02 25.15
N SER A 69 0.70 -1.26 26.38
CA SER A 69 1.55 -1.72 27.49
C SER A 69 2.23 -3.05 27.20
N ARG A 70 1.56 -3.99 26.54
CA ARG A 70 2.17 -5.26 26.14
C ARG A 70 3.31 -5.04 25.15
N LEU A 71 3.10 -4.20 24.13
CA LEU A 71 4.14 -3.86 23.15
C LEU A 71 5.36 -3.23 23.83
N ALA A 72 5.14 -2.31 24.78
CA ALA A 72 6.20 -1.69 25.56
C ALA A 72 6.97 -2.71 26.43
N GLN A 73 6.27 -3.66 27.04
CA GLN A 73 6.90 -4.71 27.86
C GLN A 73 7.68 -5.72 27.03
N GLU A 74 7.15 -6.10 25.86
CA GLU A 74 7.74 -7.14 25.01
C GLU A 74 8.92 -6.61 24.19
N TYR A 75 8.78 -5.41 23.63
CA TYR A 75 9.75 -4.85 22.68
C TYR A 75 10.48 -3.61 23.18
N GLY A 76 10.03 -2.98 24.27
CA GLY A 76 10.55 -1.70 24.76
C GLY A 76 9.77 -0.49 24.20
N LEU A 77 9.87 0.64 24.89
CA LEU A 77 9.10 1.85 24.56
C LEU A 77 9.48 2.49 23.22
N ASP A 78 10.77 2.45 22.90
CA ASP A 78 11.37 3.20 21.77
C ASP A 78 11.73 2.31 20.58
N THR A 79 11.40 1.02 20.64
CA THR A 79 11.65 0.08 19.54
C THR A 79 10.69 0.38 18.39
N PRO A 80 11.19 0.54 17.14
CA PRO A 80 10.33 0.67 15.98
C PRO A 80 9.49 -0.60 15.77
N LEU A 81 8.19 -0.40 15.66
CA LEU A 81 7.18 -1.40 15.41
C LEU A 81 6.47 -1.08 14.10
N TYR A 82 6.21 -2.13 13.33
CA TYR A 82 5.60 -2.05 12.02
C TYR A 82 4.23 -2.73 12.06
N ARG A 83 3.25 -2.07 11.46
CA ARG A 83 1.91 -2.61 11.20
C ARG A 83 1.65 -2.62 9.70
N ALA A 84 1.03 -3.69 9.21
CA ALA A 84 0.58 -3.78 7.83
C ALA A 84 -0.55 -4.83 7.73
N ASP A 85 -1.80 -4.43 7.94
CA ASP A 85 -2.91 -5.36 8.19
C ASP A 85 -3.27 -6.25 6.98
N HIS A 86 -2.86 -5.87 5.77
CA HIS A 86 -3.02 -6.72 4.58
C HIS A 86 -1.96 -7.82 4.48
N LEU A 87 -0.80 -7.64 5.13
CA LEU A 87 0.34 -8.57 5.12
C LEU A 87 0.47 -9.37 6.43
N LEU A 88 0.14 -8.74 7.55
CA LEU A 88 0.18 -9.27 8.91
C LEU A 88 -1.24 -9.54 9.42
N GLU A 89 -1.36 -10.08 10.63
CA GLU A 89 -2.64 -10.12 11.33
C GLU A 89 -3.12 -8.69 11.64
N ARG A 90 -4.43 -8.47 11.54
CA ARG A 90 -5.04 -7.14 11.74
C ARG A 90 -4.68 -6.57 13.12
N GLY A 91 -4.18 -5.34 13.14
CA GLY A 91 -3.80 -4.65 14.38
C GLY A 91 -2.52 -5.17 15.02
N CYS A 92 -1.79 -6.06 14.35
CA CYS A 92 -0.51 -6.57 14.83
C CYS A 92 0.59 -5.53 14.59
N TYR A 93 1.36 -5.26 15.65
CA TYR A 93 2.60 -4.51 15.60
C TYR A 93 3.76 -5.45 15.91
N GLN A 94 4.79 -5.45 15.06
CA GLN A 94 5.97 -6.30 15.25
C GLN A 94 7.28 -5.52 15.02
N PRO A 95 8.41 -5.93 15.64
CA PRO A 95 9.70 -5.27 15.43
C PRO A 95 10.38 -5.67 14.11
N ALA A 96 9.97 -6.79 13.51
CA ALA A 96 10.48 -7.22 12.22
C ALA A 96 9.98 -6.28 11.12
N ALA A 97 10.93 -5.64 10.42
CA ALA A 97 10.64 -4.59 9.46
C ALA A 97 9.71 -5.07 8.33
N VAL A 98 8.68 -4.27 8.08
CA VAL A 98 7.83 -4.35 6.88
C VAL A 98 8.05 -3.06 6.10
N SER A 99 8.18 -3.16 4.77
CA SER A 99 8.30 -1.98 3.93
C SER A 99 6.91 -1.48 3.51
N LEU A 100 6.80 -0.18 3.27
CA LEU A 100 5.58 0.44 2.74
C LEU A 100 5.20 -0.20 1.41
N GLU A 101 6.18 -0.49 0.55
CA GLU A 101 5.96 -1.13 -0.75
C GLU A 101 5.32 -2.50 -0.61
N ALA A 102 5.82 -3.33 0.31
CA ALA A 102 5.26 -4.65 0.56
C ALA A 102 3.83 -4.58 1.11
N ALA A 103 3.54 -3.59 1.97
CA ALA A 103 2.21 -3.35 2.50
C ALA A 103 1.22 -2.88 1.43
N CYS A 104 1.61 -1.91 0.59
CA CYS A 104 0.82 -1.44 -0.54
C CYS A 104 0.57 -2.55 -1.57
N GLU A 105 1.59 -3.36 -1.88
CA GLU A 105 1.42 -4.49 -2.79
C GLU A 105 0.48 -5.55 -2.20
N ALA A 106 0.51 -5.79 -0.88
CA ALA A 106 -0.44 -6.68 -0.21
C ALA A 106 -1.89 -6.17 -0.32
N ALA A 107 -2.12 -4.86 -0.20
CA ALA A 107 -3.42 -4.24 -0.43
C ALA A 107 -3.91 -4.46 -1.89
N LEU A 108 -3.04 -4.22 -2.88
CA LEU A 108 -3.39 -4.47 -4.29
C LEU A 108 -3.64 -5.97 -4.58
N LYS A 109 -2.90 -6.89 -3.94
CA LYS A 109 -3.16 -8.34 -4.02
C LYS A 109 -4.55 -8.70 -3.50
N ARG A 110 -5.04 -8.03 -2.44
CA ARG A 110 -6.40 -8.23 -1.95
C ARG A 110 -7.45 -7.79 -2.98
N ARG A 111 -7.22 -6.67 -3.67
CA ARG A 111 -8.10 -6.23 -4.77
C ARG A 111 -8.15 -7.23 -5.92
N LYS A 112 -7.08 -8.00 -6.15
CA LYS A 112 -6.99 -9.06 -7.17
C LYS A 112 -7.61 -10.41 -6.76
N LEU A 113 -8.19 -10.52 -5.57
CA LEU A 113 -8.86 -11.78 -5.20
C LEU A 113 -9.96 -12.14 -6.21
N PRO A 114 -10.36 -13.42 -6.33
CA PRO A 114 -11.47 -13.78 -7.20
C PRO A 114 -12.71 -12.94 -6.91
N ALA A 115 -13.46 -12.51 -7.93
CA ALA A 115 -14.68 -11.70 -7.75
C ALA A 115 -15.67 -12.27 -6.72
N ARG A 116 -15.80 -13.60 -6.66
CA ARG A 116 -16.64 -14.31 -5.67
C ARG A 116 -16.19 -14.13 -4.21
N GLU A 117 -14.93 -13.75 -4.00
CA GLU A 117 -14.30 -13.46 -2.70
C GLU A 117 -14.19 -11.94 -2.46
N GLY A 118 -14.84 -11.13 -3.31
CA GLY A 118 -14.92 -9.68 -3.15
C GLY A 118 -13.80 -8.88 -3.82
N GLY A 119 -12.91 -9.51 -4.60
CA GLY A 119 -11.93 -8.77 -5.38
C GLY A 119 -12.55 -8.03 -6.56
N VAL A 120 -11.98 -6.86 -6.86
CA VAL A 120 -12.47 -5.93 -7.88
C VAL A 120 -11.59 -5.92 -9.13
N LEU A 121 -10.35 -6.39 -9.00
CA LEU A 121 -9.37 -6.47 -10.09
C LEU A 121 -9.24 -7.91 -10.59
N ARG A 122 -9.29 -8.06 -11.92
CA ARG A 122 -8.84 -9.28 -12.59
C ARG A 122 -7.32 -9.40 -12.51
N ASP A 123 -6.63 -8.28 -12.70
CA ASP A 123 -5.18 -8.22 -12.66
C ASP A 123 -4.67 -6.82 -12.32
N TYR A 124 -3.40 -6.71 -11.95
CA TYR A 124 -2.73 -5.43 -11.76
C TYR A 124 -1.23 -5.56 -11.95
N ARG A 125 -0.57 -4.43 -12.17
CA ARG A 125 0.90 -4.34 -12.26
C ARG A 125 1.38 -3.05 -11.61
N VAL A 126 2.47 -3.14 -10.86
CA VAL A 126 3.14 -1.98 -10.26
C VAL A 126 4.53 -1.85 -10.89
N TYR A 127 4.84 -0.64 -11.35
CA TYR A 127 6.16 -0.25 -11.80
C TYR A 127 6.69 0.79 -10.81
N TRP A 128 7.71 0.40 -10.03
CA TRP A 128 8.21 1.22 -8.92
C TRP A 128 9.01 2.46 -9.35
N SER A 129 9.27 2.58 -10.65
CA SER A 129 9.91 3.74 -11.24
C SER A 129 9.35 4.03 -12.64
N GLU A 130 9.48 5.28 -13.09
CA GLU A 130 9.14 5.68 -14.46
C GLU A 130 10.00 4.95 -15.51
N PRO A 131 11.33 4.80 -15.35
CA PRO A 131 12.12 3.96 -16.26
C PRO A 131 11.60 2.53 -16.39
N ASP A 132 11.13 1.91 -15.30
CA ASP A 132 10.55 0.55 -15.36
C ASP A 132 9.22 0.54 -16.15
N ALA A 133 8.39 1.57 -15.97
CA ALA A 133 7.12 1.72 -16.69
C ALA A 133 7.35 1.92 -18.20
N VAL A 134 8.33 2.75 -18.58
CA VAL A 134 8.73 2.96 -19.98
C VAL A 134 9.31 1.68 -20.57
N LEU A 135 10.22 1.02 -19.86
CA LEU A 135 10.82 -0.24 -20.29
C LEU A 135 9.76 -1.32 -20.50
N ALA A 136 8.71 -1.38 -19.66
CA ALA A 136 7.64 -2.36 -19.80
C ALA A 136 6.85 -2.21 -21.13
N ILE A 137 6.74 -0.99 -21.64
CA ILE A 137 6.12 -0.71 -22.94
C ILE A 137 7.02 -1.16 -24.09
N GLU A 138 8.33 -0.91 -23.99
CA GLU A 138 9.31 -1.22 -25.03
C GLU A 138 9.63 -2.72 -25.11
N SER A 139 9.76 -3.37 -23.96
CA SER A 139 10.21 -4.76 -23.82
C SER A 139 9.11 -5.80 -23.98
N GLN A 140 7.86 -5.39 -24.25
CA GLN A 140 6.69 -6.26 -24.32
C GLN A 140 6.51 -7.09 -23.03
N ASP A 141 6.38 -6.41 -21.87
CA ASP A 141 6.10 -7.08 -20.58
C ASP A 141 4.99 -8.15 -20.79
N PRO A 142 5.24 -9.43 -20.42
CA PRO A 142 4.28 -10.52 -20.59
C PRO A 142 2.89 -10.20 -20.04
N PHE A 143 2.81 -9.35 -19.00
CA PHE A 143 1.55 -8.83 -18.47
C PHE A 143 0.62 -8.26 -19.57
N PHE A 144 1.18 -7.55 -20.56
CA PHE A 144 0.40 -6.97 -21.66
C PHE A 144 0.11 -7.96 -22.80
N ALA A 145 0.89 -9.04 -22.90
CA ALA A 145 0.70 -10.08 -23.89
C ALA A 145 -0.41 -11.08 -23.52
N GLU A 146 -0.81 -11.14 -22.24
CA GLU A 146 -1.94 -11.95 -21.80
C GLU A 146 -3.27 -11.49 -22.43
N HIS A 147 -4.15 -12.46 -22.69
CA HIS A 147 -5.40 -12.25 -23.43
C HIS A 147 -6.26 -11.16 -22.76
N GLY A 148 -6.40 -10.02 -23.45
CA GLY A 148 -7.25 -8.91 -23.02
C GLY A 148 -6.54 -7.78 -22.28
N ASN A 149 -5.21 -7.86 -22.09
CA ASN A 149 -4.44 -6.80 -21.43
C ASN A 149 -3.81 -5.77 -22.39
N TRP A 150 -4.04 -5.88 -23.71
CA TRP A 150 -3.60 -4.85 -24.67
C TRP A 150 -4.15 -3.45 -24.34
N ARG A 151 -5.38 -3.37 -23.78
CA ARG A 151 -5.95 -2.09 -23.30
C ARG A 151 -5.22 -1.54 -22.08
N ALA A 152 -4.66 -2.40 -21.24
CA ALA A 152 -3.82 -1.98 -20.12
C ALA A 152 -2.51 -1.36 -20.60
N LEU A 153 -1.93 -1.87 -21.69
CA LEU A 153 -0.77 -1.24 -22.34
C LEU A 153 -1.11 0.17 -22.85
N HIS A 154 -2.27 0.33 -23.49
CA HIS A 154 -2.73 1.65 -23.90
C HIS A 154 -2.94 2.57 -22.70
N ALA A 155 -3.58 2.11 -21.63
CA ALA A 155 -3.78 2.92 -20.42
C ALA A 155 -2.45 3.42 -19.84
N LEU A 156 -1.43 2.57 -19.76
CA LEU A 156 -0.11 3.00 -19.28
C LEU A 156 0.54 4.05 -20.20
N ARG A 157 0.44 3.87 -21.53
CA ARG A 157 0.95 4.84 -22.51
C ARG A 157 0.27 6.20 -22.38
N GLU A 158 -1.06 6.22 -22.29
CA GLU A 158 -1.82 7.47 -22.11
C GLU A 158 -1.41 8.18 -20.81
N GLN A 159 -1.20 7.44 -19.73
CA GLN A 159 -0.79 8.02 -18.45
C GLN A 159 0.63 8.63 -18.51
N LEU A 160 1.57 7.99 -19.19
CA LEU A 160 2.93 8.53 -19.38
C LEU A 160 2.90 9.77 -20.28
N LEU A 161 2.15 9.72 -21.40
CA LEU A 161 1.99 10.87 -22.30
C LEU A 161 1.35 12.07 -21.60
N ALA A 162 0.34 11.83 -20.75
CA ALA A 162 -0.29 12.89 -19.98
C ALA A 162 0.70 13.59 -19.03
N LEU A 163 1.65 12.85 -18.45
CA LEU A 163 2.70 13.43 -17.61
C LEU A 163 3.73 14.22 -18.42
N ASP A 164 4.13 13.72 -19.59
CA ASP A 164 5.04 14.43 -20.48
C ASP A 164 4.48 15.79 -20.92
N VAL A 165 3.17 15.84 -21.24
CA VAL A 165 2.49 17.10 -21.60
C VAL A 165 2.50 18.07 -20.42
N LEU A 166 2.20 17.61 -19.20
CA LEU A 166 2.21 18.45 -18.00
C LEU A 166 3.61 18.95 -17.62
N ALA A 167 4.67 18.24 -18.00
CA ALA A 167 6.05 18.64 -17.75
C ALA A 167 6.62 19.61 -18.81
N ALA A 168 5.99 19.68 -19.99
CA ALA A 168 6.41 20.54 -21.09
C ALA A 168 5.79 21.95 -21.07
N ASP A 169 4.72 22.13 -20.29
CA ASP A 169 4.03 23.42 -20.02
C ASP A 169 4.62 24.14 -18.79
#